data_AF-I9X4Q8-F1
#
_entry.id   AF-I9X4Q8-F1
#
_cell.length_a   1.000
_cell.length_b   1.000
_cell.length_c   1.000
_cell.angle_alpha   90.00
_cell.angle_beta   90.00
_cell.angle_gamma   90.00
#
_symmetry.space_group_name_H-M   'P 1'
#
loop_
_entity.id
_entity.type
_entity.pdbx_description
1 polymer ?
#
loop_
_entity_poly.entity_id
_entity_poly.type
_entity_poly.pdbx_seq_one_letter_code
_entity_poly.pdbx_strand_id
1 'polypeptide(L)'
;MAKLVFGMNISLDGYVDHQKFAPDPILFRHWIEQARGLTGSLYGRRLYEVMRYWDEDHAEWTPELHDFALAWRRQPKWVVSRSLTSVGPNATLIKEDIETAIRGLKAELAGEIQVGGPELAGGLTDLGLIDEYRLYFHPVVLGHGKPFFTGPRPPLRLVASDLIGGDAVRLTYVPG
;
A
#
# COMPACT_ATOMS: atom_id res chain seq x y z
N MET A 1 -7.99 0.18 18.10
CA MET A 1 -8.39 -0.18 16.74
C MET A 1 -7.29 0.19 15.77
N ALA A 2 -6.98 -0.68 14.83
CA ALA A 2 -6.01 -0.44 13.78
C ALA A 2 -6.55 0.56 12.75
N LYS A 3 -5.65 1.34 12.17
CA LYS A 3 -5.95 2.25 11.05
C LYS A 3 -5.63 1.57 9.72
N LEU A 4 -6.50 1.75 8.74
CA LEU A 4 -6.25 1.40 7.34
C LEU A 4 -5.70 2.62 6.60
N VAL A 5 -4.46 2.49 6.15
CA VAL A 5 -3.74 3.55 5.45
C VAL A 5 -3.51 3.14 4.01
N PHE A 6 -4.16 3.81 3.06
CA PHE A 6 -3.89 3.61 1.64
C PHE A 6 -2.71 4.48 1.20
N GLY A 7 -1.58 3.88 0.84
CA GLY A 7 -0.40 4.64 0.43
C GLY A 7 0.39 3.99 -0.69
N MET A 8 0.71 4.77 -1.72
CA MET A 8 1.44 4.31 -2.92
C MET A 8 2.26 5.45 -3.54
N ASN A 9 3.30 5.06 -4.29
CA ASN A 9 3.99 5.94 -5.22
C ASN A 9 3.04 6.32 -6.37
N ILE A 10 3.03 7.60 -6.74
CA ILE A 10 2.14 8.16 -7.75
C ILE A 10 2.92 9.16 -8.62
N SER A 11 2.61 9.20 -9.92
CA SER A 11 3.08 10.23 -10.84
C SER A 11 2.42 11.59 -10.55
N LEU A 12 2.97 12.69 -11.07
CA LEU A 12 2.39 14.03 -10.93
C LEU A 12 0.95 14.12 -11.46
N ASP A 13 0.64 13.34 -12.50
CA ASP A 13 -0.67 13.27 -13.14
C ASP A 13 -1.58 12.16 -12.56
N GLY A 14 -1.19 11.55 -11.44
CA GLY A 14 -2.12 10.77 -10.60
C GLY A 14 -2.14 9.26 -10.85
N TYR A 15 -1.16 8.71 -11.56
CA TYR A 15 -1.08 7.29 -11.90
C TYR A 15 -0.11 6.52 -10.99
N VAL A 16 -0.49 5.32 -10.61
CA VAL A 16 0.32 4.37 -9.86
C VAL A 16 1.08 3.48 -10.84
N ASP A 17 2.38 3.30 -10.59
CA ASP A 17 3.23 2.39 -11.33
C ASP A 17 4.36 1.86 -10.42
N HIS A 18 4.89 0.67 -10.74
CA HIS A 18 5.91 -0.03 -9.94
C HIS A 18 7.27 -0.14 -10.65
N GLN A 19 7.38 0.39 -11.88
CA GLN A 19 8.54 0.24 -12.76
C GLN A 19 9.01 1.57 -13.37
N LYS A 20 8.10 2.53 -13.58
CA LYS A 20 8.37 3.77 -14.32
C LYS A 20 9.01 4.87 -13.47
N PHE A 21 8.85 4.81 -12.16
CA PHE A 21 9.51 5.70 -11.21
C PHE A 21 9.87 4.91 -9.95
N ALA A 22 11.17 4.71 -9.76
CA ALA A 22 11.69 4.03 -8.60
C ALA A 22 11.96 5.03 -7.47
N PRO A 23 11.72 4.65 -6.20
CA PRO A 23 12.19 5.43 -5.07
C PRO A 23 13.69 5.69 -5.13
N ASP A 24 14.10 6.91 -4.79
CA ASP A 24 15.51 7.17 -4.46
C ASP A 24 15.90 6.43 -3.16
N PRO A 25 17.19 6.35 -2.80
CA PRO A 25 17.63 5.63 -1.61
C PRO A 25 17.01 6.12 -0.29
N ILE A 26 16.66 7.41 -0.18
CA ILE A 26 16.06 7.99 1.03
C ILE A 26 14.60 7.58 1.12
N LEU A 27 13.84 7.71 0.03
CA LEU A 27 12.46 7.25 -0.03
C LEU A 27 12.37 5.72 0.12
N PHE A 28 13.31 4.96 -0.42
CA PHE A 28 13.33 3.51 -0.23
C PHE A 28 13.58 3.12 1.23
N ARG A 29 14.50 3.81 1.92
CA ARG A 29 14.70 3.63 3.36
C ARG A 29 13.44 3.98 4.17
N HIS A 30 12.75 5.05 3.79
CA HIS A 30 11.45 5.39 4.37
C HIS A 30 10.43 4.25 4.22
N TRP A 31 10.36 3.60 3.05
CA TRP A 31 9.51 2.43 2.84
C TRP A 31 9.92 1.21 3.70
N ILE A 32 11.22 0.99 3.91
CA ILE A 32 11.71 -0.07 4.80
C ILE A 32 11.26 0.18 6.24
N GLU A 33 11.45 1.40 6.76
CA GLU A 33 11.03 1.75 8.12
C GLU A 33 9.52 1.68 8.28
N GLN A 34 8.77 2.10 7.25
CA GLN A 34 7.33 1.91 7.24
C GLN A 34 6.96 0.42 7.30
N ALA A 35 7.56 -0.42 6.45
CA ALA A 35 7.31 -1.87 6.45
C ALA A 35 7.63 -2.53 7.80
N ARG A 36 8.67 -2.06 8.50
CA ARG A 36 9.04 -2.54 9.85
C ARG A 36 8.02 -2.16 10.92
N GLY A 37 7.39 -1.00 10.79
CA GLY A 37 6.42 -0.47 11.76
C GLY A 37 4.97 -0.90 11.55
N LEU A 38 4.66 -1.56 10.42
CA LEU A 38 3.30 -1.97 10.09
C LEU A 38 2.83 -3.17 10.91
N THR A 39 1.58 -3.12 11.34
CA THR A 39 0.86 -4.25 11.94
C THR A 39 0.57 -5.33 10.89
N GLY A 40 0.38 -4.93 9.64
CA GLY A 40 0.17 -5.83 8.53
C GLY A 40 -0.13 -5.09 7.23
N SER A 41 -0.39 -5.86 6.18
CA SER A 41 -0.72 -5.33 4.86
C SER A 41 -1.95 -5.99 4.26
N LEU A 42 -2.77 -5.21 3.56
CA LEU A 42 -3.96 -5.64 2.87
C LEU A 42 -3.81 -5.38 1.37
N TYR A 43 -3.94 -6.41 0.56
CA TYR A 43 -3.70 -6.35 -0.88
C TYR A 43 -4.90 -6.83 -1.68
N GLY A 44 -5.16 -6.18 -2.82
CA GLY A 44 -5.89 -6.80 -3.92
C GLY A 44 -4.99 -7.76 -4.70
N ARG A 45 -5.59 -8.73 -5.40
CA ARG A 45 -4.87 -9.77 -6.18
C ARG A 45 -3.67 -9.25 -6.99
N ARG A 46 -3.89 -8.26 -7.86
CA ARG A 46 -2.86 -7.82 -8.84
C ARG A 46 -1.61 -7.28 -8.15
N LEU A 47 -1.79 -6.41 -7.15
CA LEU A 47 -0.65 -5.89 -6.41
C LEU A 47 -0.01 -6.98 -5.56
N TYR A 48 -0.80 -7.88 -4.96
CA TYR A 48 -0.24 -9.00 -4.22
C TYR A 48 0.70 -9.82 -5.09
N GLU A 49 0.28 -10.19 -6.31
CA GLU A 49 1.10 -10.95 -7.27
C GLU A 49 2.41 -10.24 -7.60
N VAL A 50 2.42 -8.90 -7.73
CA VAL A 50 3.66 -8.12 -7.90
C VAL A 50 4.53 -8.18 -6.64
N MET A 51 3.93 -8.01 -5.46
CA MET A 51 4.65 -8.03 -4.18
C MET A 51 5.21 -9.40 -3.83
N ARG A 52 4.74 -10.49 -4.46
CA ARG A 52 5.33 -11.83 -4.30
C ARG A 52 6.77 -11.93 -4.78
N TYR A 53 7.29 -10.94 -5.52
CA TYR A 53 8.72 -10.80 -5.76
C TYR A 53 9.56 -10.92 -4.49
N TRP A 54 9.03 -10.43 -3.36
CA TRP A 54 9.70 -10.43 -2.06
C TRP A 54 9.53 -11.74 -1.26
N ASP A 55 8.82 -12.74 -1.78
CA ASP A 55 8.69 -14.05 -1.12
C ASP A 55 10.03 -14.81 -1.11
N GLU A 56 10.84 -14.64 -2.15
CA GLU A 56 12.09 -15.36 -2.40
C GLU A 56 13.29 -14.41 -2.28
N ASP A 57 14.45 -14.92 -1.88
CA ASP A 57 15.69 -14.15 -1.89
C ASP A 57 16.36 -14.23 -3.27
N HIS A 58 16.91 -13.11 -3.74
CA HIS A 58 17.62 -13.02 -5.02
C HIS A 58 19.07 -12.61 -4.78
N ALA A 59 20.01 -13.22 -5.50
CA ALA A 59 21.45 -13.07 -5.25
C ALA A 59 21.98 -11.67 -5.58
N GLU A 60 21.29 -10.95 -6.48
CA GLU A 60 21.60 -9.60 -6.92
C GLU A 60 21.09 -8.49 -6.00
N TRP A 61 20.37 -8.84 -4.94
CA TRP A 61 19.80 -7.86 -4.02
C TRP A 61 20.88 -7.08 -3.26
N THR A 62 20.68 -5.77 -3.16
CA THR A 62 21.42 -4.93 -2.24
C THR A 62 20.99 -5.21 -0.80
N PRO A 63 21.77 -4.80 0.22
CA PRO A 63 21.37 -4.93 1.61
C PRO A 63 20.00 -4.31 1.92
N GLU A 64 19.67 -3.17 1.30
CA GLU A 64 18.38 -2.50 1.47
C GLU A 64 17.21 -3.29 0.87
N LEU A 65 17.42 -3.98 -0.26
CA LEU A 65 16.42 -4.86 -0.85
C LEU A 65 16.14 -6.07 0.07
N HIS A 66 17.21 -6.66 0.64
CA HIS A 66 17.06 -7.71 1.66
C HIS A 66 16.32 -7.21 2.90
N ASP A 67 16.64 -6.01 3.39
CA ASP A 67 15.99 -5.39 4.55
C ASP A 67 14.49 -5.17 4.32
N PHE A 68 14.12 -4.67 3.13
CA PHE A 68 12.72 -4.51 2.76
C PHE A 68 12.02 -5.87 2.71
N ALA A 69 12.62 -6.85 2.04
CA ALA A 69 12.06 -8.19 1.91
C ALA A 69 11.85 -8.86 3.28
N LEU A 70 12.80 -8.71 4.20
CA LEU A 70 12.70 -9.24 5.57
C LEU A 70 11.54 -8.57 6.34
N ALA A 71 11.46 -7.24 6.30
CA ALA A 71 10.38 -6.49 6.93
C ALA A 71 9.01 -6.89 6.37
N TRP A 72 8.91 -6.95 5.04
CA TRP A 72 7.67 -7.32 4.35
C TRP A 72 7.25 -8.77 4.63
N ARG A 73 8.18 -9.73 4.64
CA ARG A 73 7.87 -11.14 4.95
C ARG A 73 7.39 -11.33 6.39
N ARG A 74 7.93 -10.57 7.34
CA ARG A 74 7.59 -10.67 8.78
C ARG A 74 6.16 -10.25 9.11
N GLN A 75 5.59 -9.28 8.40
CA GLN A 75 4.25 -8.79 8.68
C GLN A 75 3.15 -9.73 8.11
N PRO A 76 2.03 -9.93 8.83
CA PRO A 76 0.88 -10.64 8.31
C PRO A 76 0.28 -9.89 7.13
N LYS A 77 -0.24 -10.64 6.16
CA LYS A 77 -0.86 -10.11 4.95
C LYS A 77 -2.27 -10.65 4.82
N TRP A 78 -3.18 -9.82 4.37
CA TRP A 78 -4.52 -10.23 3.97
C TRP A 78 -4.70 -9.94 2.49
N VAL A 79 -5.15 -10.91 1.72
CA VAL A 79 -5.29 -10.79 0.28
C VAL A 79 -6.76 -10.93 -0.07
N VAL A 80 -7.34 -9.87 -0.62
CA VAL A 80 -8.73 -9.87 -1.08
C VAL A 80 -8.78 -10.33 -2.53
N SER A 81 -9.33 -11.51 -2.76
CA SER A 81 -9.46 -12.07 -4.11
C SER A 81 -10.48 -13.20 -4.15
N ARG A 82 -11.34 -13.19 -5.18
CA ARG A 82 -12.26 -14.30 -5.48
C ARG A 82 -11.64 -15.39 -6.36
N SER A 83 -10.61 -15.05 -7.12
CA SER A 83 -10.02 -15.96 -8.12
C SER A 83 -8.75 -16.67 -7.65
N LEU A 84 -8.08 -16.16 -6.61
CA LEU A 84 -6.93 -16.86 -6.04
C LEU A 84 -7.41 -18.12 -5.30
N THR A 85 -6.66 -19.20 -5.46
CA THR A 85 -6.87 -20.46 -4.75
C THR A 85 -5.94 -20.61 -3.55
N SER A 86 -4.75 -20.00 -3.61
CA SER A 86 -3.75 -19.98 -2.54
C SER A 86 -3.02 -18.64 -2.48
N VAL A 87 -2.33 -18.42 -1.36
CA VAL A 87 -1.44 -17.27 -1.10
C VAL A 87 -0.13 -17.79 -0.50
N GLY A 88 0.91 -16.97 -0.54
CA GLY A 88 2.22 -17.26 0.00
C GLY A 88 2.29 -17.24 1.53
N PRO A 89 3.51 -17.37 2.09
CA PRO A 89 3.73 -17.43 3.53
C PRO A 89 3.23 -16.18 4.26
N ASN A 90 2.74 -16.38 5.49
CA ASN A 90 2.25 -15.30 6.36
C ASN A 90 1.17 -14.42 5.70
N ALA A 91 0.43 -14.99 4.75
CA ALA A 91 -0.69 -14.36 4.08
C ALA A 91 -1.98 -15.19 4.26
N THR A 92 -3.10 -14.50 4.42
CA THR A 92 -4.43 -15.08 4.55
C THR A 92 -5.31 -14.57 3.41
N LEU A 93 -5.96 -15.49 2.71
CA LEU A 93 -6.87 -15.18 1.61
C LEU A 93 -8.29 -14.86 2.13
N ILE A 94 -8.81 -13.69 1.78
CA ILE A 94 -10.19 -13.24 2.04
C ILE A 94 -10.96 -13.29 0.72
N LYS A 95 -11.90 -14.24 0.60
CA LYS A 95 -12.68 -14.46 -0.63
C LYS A 95 -14.03 -13.72 -0.62
N GLU A 96 -14.66 -13.66 0.54
CA GLU A 96 -16.04 -13.21 0.74
C GLU A 96 -16.14 -12.35 1.99
N ASP A 97 -17.29 -11.69 2.18
CA ASP A 97 -17.60 -10.83 3.34
C ASP A 97 -16.49 -9.85 3.72
N ILE A 98 -15.95 -9.19 2.69
CA ILE A 98 -14.79 -8.28 2.80
C ILE A 98 -15.02 -7.24 3.90
N GLU A 99 -16.20 -6.62 3.95
CA GLU A 99 -16.50 -5.62 4.97
C GLU A 99 -16.36 -6.18 6.39
N THR A 100 -17.02 -7.30 6.69
CA THR A 100 -16.98 -7.94 8.01
C THR A 100 -15.55 -8.33 8.39
N ALA A 101 -14.83 -8.98 7.47
CA ALA A 101 -13.45 -9.39 7.71
C ALA A 101 -12.55 -8.19 8.04
N ILE A 102 -12.62 -7.12 7.24
CA ILE A 102 -11.77 -5.94 7.43
C ILE A 102 -12.17 -5.14 8.68
N ARG A 103 -13.47 -5.04 9.01
CA ARG A 103 -13.92 -4.45 10.29
C ARG A 103 -13.40 -5.26 11.48
N GLY A 104 -13.41 -6.59 11.39
CA GLY A 104 -12.82 -7.48 12.39
C GLY A 104 -11.34 -7.19 12.62
N LEU A 105 -10.55 -7.11 11.55
CA LEU A 105 -9.13 -6.75 11.62
C LEU A 105 -8.89 -5.39 12.30
N LYS A 106 -9.69 -4.37 11.95
CA LYS A 106 -9.59 -3.05 12.59
C LYS A 106 -9.92 -3.11 14.09
N ALA A 107 -10.88 -3.94 14.49
CA ALA A 107 -11.31 -4.07 15.88
C ALA A 107 -10.29 -4.83 16.74
N GLU A 108 -9.75 -5.94 16.23
CA GLU A 108 -8.88 -6.87 16.96
C GLU A 108 -7.43 -6.39 17.06
N LEU A 109 -6.97 -5.61 16.07
CA LEU A 109 -5.58 -5.18 15.99
C LEU A 109 -5.39 -3.72 16.43
N ALA A 110 -4.14 -3.37 16.69
CA ALA A 110 -3.69 -2.00 16.95
C ALA A 110 -2.54 -1.64 15.99
N GLY A 111 -2.35 -0.35 15.74
CA GLY A 111 -1.32 0.15 14.81
C GLY A 111 -1.86 0.40 13.40
N GLU A 112 -0.98 0.35 12.41
CA GLU A 112 -1.31 0.66 11.01
C GLU A 112 -1.31 -0.61 10.16
N ILE A 113 -2.37 -0.79 9.38
CA ILE A 113 -2.44 -1.79 8.33
C ILE A 113 -2.39 -1.04 6.99
N GLN A 114 -1.36 -1.30 6.20
CA GLN A 114 -1.21 -0.69 4.89
C GLN A 114 -2.20 -1.32 3.91
N VAL A 115 -2.96 -0.50 3.20
CA VAL A 115 -3.76 -0.94 2.06
C VAL A 115 -2.95 -0.67 0.78
N GLY A 116 -2.84 -1.67 -0.06
CA GLY A 116 -2.18 -1.58 -1.36
C GLY A 116 -3.11 -1.94 -2.52
N GLY A 117 -3.03 -1.15 -3.58
CA GLY A 117 -3.74 -1.39 -4.84
C GLY A 117 -4.96 -0.49 -4.99
N PRO A 118 -5.06 0.33 -6.07
CA PRO A 118 -6.13 1.30 -6.23
C PRO A 118 -7.54 0.69 -6.25
N GLU A 119 -7.74 -0.49 -6.85
CA GLU A 119 -9.05 -1.13 -6.89
C GLU A 119 -9.57 -1.55 -5.51
N LEU A 120 -8.69 -2.16 -4.70
CA LEU A 120 -9.05 -2.57 -3.34
C LEU A 120 -9.33 -1.33 -2.48
N ALA A 121 -8.42 -0.36 -2.50
CA ALA A 121 -8.59 0.89 -1.77
C ALA A 121 -9.89 1.59 -2.18
N GLY A 122 -10.27 1.50 -3.46
CA GLY A 122 -11.51 2.03 -3.95
C GLY A 122 -12.73 1.43 -3.27
N GLY A 123 -12.84 0.10 -3.25
CA GLY A 123 -13.95 -0.59 -2.58
C GLY A 123 -13.98 -0.35 -1.06
N LEU A 124 -12.81 -0.29 -0.40
CA LEU A 124 -12.75 0.02 1.03
C LEU A 124 -13.13 1.46 1.35
N THR A 125 -12.89 2.38 0.42
CA THR A 125 -13.33 3.77 0.56
C THR A 125 -14.85 3.85 0.51
N ASP A 126 -15.48 3.13 -0.41
CA ASP A 126 -16.94 3.13 -0.56
C ASP A 126 -17.64 2.53 0.68
N LEU A 127 -16.93 1.69 1.44
CA LEU A 127 -17.36 1.15 2.75
C LEU A 127 -17.01 2.06 3.95
N GLY A 128 -16.35 3.20 3.72
CA GLY A 128 -15.90 4.12 4.77
C GLY A 128 -14.81 3.53 5.68
N LEU A 129 -13.98 2.62 5.16
CA LEU A 129 -13.00 1.88 5.96
C LEU A 129 -11.58 2.48 5.94
N ILE A 130 -11.22 3.25 4.91
CA ILE A 130 -9.91 3.92 4.82
C ILE A 130 -9.87 5.12 5.77
N ASP A 131 -8.90 5.12 6.69
CA ASP A 131 -8.73 6.21 7.65
C ASP A 131 -7.79 7.30 7.12
N GLU A 132 -6.82 6.93 6.27
CA GLU A 132 -5.78 7.84 5.79
C GLU A 132 -5.29 7.48 4.39
N TYR A 133 -4.99 8.51 3.59
CA TYR A 133 -4.41 8.42 2.25
C TYR A 133 -3.01 9.04 2.28
N ARG A 134 -1.99 8.31 1.82
CA ARG A 134 -0.60 8.80 1.71
C ARG A 134 -0.15 8.73 0.24
N LEU A 135 -0.17 9.88 -0.42
CA LEU A 135 0.21 10.01 -1.83
C LEU A 135 1.68 10.41 -1.92
N TYR A 136 2.53 9.55 -2.48
CA TYR A 136 3.95 9.82 -2.66
C TYR A 136 4.21 10.24 -4.11
N PHE A 137 4.12 11.54 -4.38
CA PHE A 137 4.28 12.12 -5.71
C PHE A 137 5.73 12.08 -6.18
N HIS A 138 5.94 11.51 -7.36
CA HIS A 138 7.19 11.55 -8.11
C HIS A 138 7.10 12.61 -9.21
N PRO A 139 8.19 13.31 -9.55
CA PRO A 139 8.22 14.36 -10.57
C PRO A 139 8.18 13.79 -12.01
N VAL A 140 7.27 12.86 -12.27
CA VAL A 140 7.09 12.17 -13.55
C VAL A 140 5.65 12.31 -13.99
N VAL A 141 5.42 12.54 -15.30
CA VAL A 141 4.09 12.56 -15.92
C VAL A 141 4.00 11.35 -16.84
N LEU A 142 3.05 10.44 -16.59
CA LEU A 142 2.91 9.21 -17.38
C LEU A 142 1.95 9.34 -18.58
N GLY A 143 0.96 10.23 -18.48
CA GLY A 143 -0.12 10.45 -19.43
C GLY A 143 -1.20 9.36 -19.44
N HIS A 144 -0.93 8.19 -18.83
CA HIS A 144 -1.84 7.06 -18.75
C HIS A 144 -1.37 6.09 -17.66
N GLY A 145 -2.26 5.18 -17.24
CA GLY A 145 -1.95 4.14 -16.27
C GLY A 145 -3.12 3.86 -15.35
N LYS A 146 -2.84 3.22 -14.22
CA LYS A 146 -3.85 2.98 -13.19
C LYS A 146 -3.95 4.22 -12.28
N PRO A 147 -5.08 4.95 -12.24
CA PRO A 147 -5.19 6.10 -11.35
C PRO A 147 -5.19 5.64 -9.89
N PHE A 148 -4.58 6.44 -9.00
CA PHE A 148 -4.58 6.20 -7.55
C PHE A 148 -6.00 6.19 -6.98
N PHE A 149 -6.85 7.11 -7.43
CA PHE A 149 -8.28 7.12 -7.13
C PHE A 149 -9.05 6.52 -8.32
N THR A 150 -9.70 5.38 -8.11
CA THR A 150 -10.47 4.68 -9.16
C THR A 150 -11.90 5.19 -9.32
N GLY A 151 -12.26 6.27 -8.63
CA GLY A 151 -13.60 6.82 -8.59
C GLY A 151 -13.61 8.11 -7.76
N PRO A 152 -14.75 8.83 -7.74
CA PRO A 152 -14.88 10.06 -6.98
C PRO A 152 -14.70 9.81 -5.48
N ARG A 153 -14.22 10.83 -4.78
CA ARG A 153 -14.06 10.82 -3.33
C ARG A 153 -14.79 12.01 -2.72
N PRO A 154 -15.40 11.86 -1.53
CA PRO A 154 -15.81 13.02 -0.77
C PRO A 154 -14.60 13.93 -0.51
N PRO A 155 -14.82 15.21 -0.16
CA PRO A 155 -13.74 16.12 0.18
C PRO A 155 -12.78 15.49 1.19
N LEU A 156 -11.50 15.52 0.87
CA LEU A 156 -10.43 15.04 1.75
C LEU A 156 -9.79 16.23 2.44
N ARG A 157 -9.37 16.04 3.69
CA ARG A 157 -8.67 17.06 4.47
C ARG A 157 -7.18 16.76 4.51
N LEU A 158 -6.37 17.71 4.05
CA LEU A 158 -4.91 17.62 4.17
C LEU A 158 -4.52 17.68 5.65
N VAL A 159 -3.66 16.76 6.08
CA VAL A 159 -3.17 16.69 7.47
C VAL A 159 -1.65 16.74 7.57
N ALA A 160 -0.93 16.39 6.52
CA ALA A 160 0.53 16.54 6.46
C ALA A 160 1.02 16.67 5.01
N SER A 161 2.16 17.33 4.84
CA SER A 161 2.89 17.47 3.58
C SER A 161 4.38 17.48 3.86
N ASP A 162 5.11 16.53 3.29
CA ASP A 162 6.53 16.34 3.55
C ASP A 162 7.31 16.07 2.26
N LEU A 163 8.49 16.66 2.10
CA LEU A 163 9.47 16.24 1.09
C LEU A 163 10.27 15.07 1.64
N ILE A 164 10.37 13.98 0.88
CA ILE A 164 11.14 12.78 1.22
C ILE A 164 12.19 12.55 0.15
N GLY A 165 13.45 12.51 0.55
CA GLY A 165 14.56 12.37 -0.39
C GLY A 165 14.78 13.65 -1.21
N GLY A 166 15.12 13.47 -2.49
CA GLY A 166 15.38 14.58 -3.40
C GLY A 166 14.11 15.29 -3.86
N ASP A 167 13.17 14.52 -4.44
CA ASP A 167 12.08 15.09 -5.22
C ASP A 167 10.68 14.53 -4.87
N ALA A 168 10.58 13.52 -4.00
CA ALA A 168 9.30 12.89 -3.72
C ALA A 168 8.50 13.66 -2.65
N VAL A 169 7.29 14.09 -2.98
CA VAL A 169 6.41 14.80 -2.04
C VAL A 169 5.35 13.85 -1.52
N ARG A 170 5.32 13.62 -0.20
CA ARG A 170 4.24 12.90 0.46
C ARG A 170 3.16 13.87 0.90
N LEU A 171 1.95 13.70 0.38
CA LEU A 171 0.75 14.35 0.91
C LEU A 171 -0.09 13.34 1.69
N THR A 172 -0.48 13.70 2.90
CA THR A 172 -1.32 12.87 3.77
C THR A 172 -2.69 13.51 3.93
N TYR A 173 -3.74 12.74 3.63
CA TYR A 173 -5.11 13.17 3.73
C TYR A 173 -5.94 12.21 4.58
N VAL A 174 -7.00 12.71 5.20
CA VAL A 174 -8.04 11.90 5.83
C VAL A 174 -9.40 12.20 5.18
N PRO A 175 -10.37 11.27 5.22
CA PRO A 175 -11.76 11.58 4.89
C PRO A 175 -12.27 12.79 5.69
N GLY A 176 -13.08 13.64 5.05
CA GLY A 176 -13.68 14.84 5.66
C GLY A 176 -14.73 14.52 6.72
#